data_AF-A0A522LT61-F1
#
_entry.id   AF-A0A522LT61-F1
#
_cell.length_a   1.000
_cell.length_b   1.000
_cell.length_c   1.000
_cell.angle_alpha   90.00
_cell.angle_beta   90.00
_cell.angle_gamma   90.00
#
_symmetry.space_group_name_H-M   'P 1'
#
loop_
_entity.id
_entity.type
_entity.pdbx_description
1 polymer ?
#
loop_
_entity_poly.entity_id
_entity_poly.type
_entity_poly.pdbx_seq_one_letter_code
_entity_poly.pdbx_strand_id
1 'polypeptide(L)'
;MAKLDIRSFGLAWGIVAAGFILLLGALNIFFYWETGLDKIMSVMGCRPTALGLVLNSVWGFAYAFIFGCAIAWIYNRVLDESREDIEKRIKETALSIWVSKGRPENTQDEDWREAQRRVRGF
;
A
#
# COMPACT_ATOMS: atom_id res chain seq x y z
N MET A 1 -8.52 -8.75 -5.24
CA MET A 1 -7.22 -8.12 -4.94
C MET A 1 -6.51 -8.88 -3.83
N ALA A 2 -5.21 -9.09 -3.98
CA ALA A 2 -4.36 -9.75 -2.98
C ALA A 2 -3.98 -8.78 -1.85
N LYS A 3 -3.81 -9.29 -0.63
CA LYS A 3 -3.28 -8.51 0.50
C LYS A 3 -1.80 -8.21 0.26
N LEU A 4 -1.35 -7.03 0.64
CA LEU A 4 0.06 -6.68 0.61
C LEU A 4 0.75 -7.24 1.86
N ASP A 5 1.88 -7.93 1.67
CA ASP A 5 2.76 -8.27 2.79
C ASP A 5 3.45 -7.00 3.30
N ILE A 6 3.11 -6.61 4.53
CA ILE A 6 3.53 -5.33 5.12
C ILE A 6 5.06 -5.27 5.24
N ARG A 7 5.70 -6.38 5.65
CA ARG A 7 7.15 -6.42 5.88
C ARG A 7 7.91 -6.34 4.56
N SER A 8 7.47 -7.14 3.58
CA SER A 8 8.08 -7.21 2.26
C SER A 8 7.95 -5.89 1.52
N PHE A 9 6.77 -5.26 1.58
CA PHE A 9 6.54 -3.95 0.97
C PHE A 9 7.35 -2.84 1.66
N GLY A 10 7.36 -2.80 2.99
CA GLY A 10 8.15 -1.84 3.76
C GLY A 10 9.64 -1.97 3.44
N LEU A 11 10.18 -3.19 3.40
CA LEU A 11 11.58 -3.46 3.04
C LEU A 11 11.90 -2.99 1.63
N ALA A 12 11.08 -3.34 0.64
CA ALA A 12 11.28 -2.93 -0.74
C ALA A 12 11.29 -1.40 -0.88
N TRP A 13 10.33 -0.72 -0.24
CA TRP A 13 10.26 0.74 -0.26
C TRP A 13 11.46 1.40 0.42
N GLY A 14 11.88 0.87 1.57
CA GLY A 14 13.09 1.30 2.26
C GLY A 14 14.34 1.18 1.38
N ILE A 15 14.55 0.04 0.73
CA ILE A 15 15.71 -0.20 -0.14
C ILE A 15 15.72 0.78 -1.32
N VAL A 16 14.57 0.97 -1.99
CA VAL A 16 14.44 1.90 -3.11
C VAL A 16 14.74 3.34 -2.68
N ALA A 17 14.20 3.78 -1.55
CA ALA A 17 14.46 5.12 -1.02
C ALA A 17 15.92 5.33 -0.61
N ALA A 18 16.54 4.35 0.06
CA ALA A 18 17.94 4.39 0.44
C ALA A 18 18.86 4.47 -0.78
N GLY A 19 18.61 3.63 -1.79
CA GLY A 19 19.34 3.65 -3.05
C GLY A 19 19.17 4.97 -3.79
N PHE A 20 17.96 5.55 -3.79
CA PHE A 20 17.70 6.85 -4.39
C PHE A 20 18.46 7.98 -3.68
N ILE A 21 18.47 8.00 -2.35
CA ILE A 21 19.23 8.99 -1.56
C ILE A 21 20.73 8.84 -1.76
N LEU A 22 21.25 7.60 -1.81
CA LEU A 22 22.65 7.33 -2.14
C LEU A 22 23.01 7.86 -3.53
N LEU A 23 22.17 7.59 -4.52
CA LEU A 23 22.39 8.04 -5.89
C LEU A 23 22.38 9.57 -5.97
N LEU A 24 21.40 10.23 -5.35
CA LEU A 24 21.33 11.70 -5.32
C LEU A 24 22.55 12.33 -4.64
N GLY A 25 22.98 11.80 -3.50
CA GLY A 25 24.15 12.35 -2.82
C GLY A 25 25.46 12.05 -3.54
N ALA A 26 25.59 10.90 -4.20
CA ALA A 26 26.74 10.61 -5.06
C ALA A 26 26.79 11.58 -6.25
N LEU A 27 25.66 11.80 -6.92
CA LEU A 27 25.55 12.79 -8.00
C LEU A 27 25.94 14.19 -7.50
N ASN A 28 25.52 14.59 -6.30
CA ASN A 28 25.89 15.88 -5.75
C ASN A 28 27.40 16.02 -5.51
N ILE A 29 28.06 14.97 -5.00
CA ILE A 29 29.52 14.96 -4.78
C ILE A 29 30.30 15.07 -6.09
N PHE A 30 29.90 14.33 -7.13
CA PHE A 30 30.65 14.28 -8.39
C PHE A 30 30.40 15.46 -9.32
N PHE A 31 29.16 15.93 -9.38
CA PHE A 31 28.76 16.95 -10.34
C PHE A 31 28.67 18.35 -9.73
N TYR A 32 28.89 18.51 -8.41
CA TYR A 32 28.84 19.78 -7.68
C TYR A 32 27.65 20.61 -8.14
N TRP A 33 26.45 20.03 -8.00
CA TRP A 33 25.24 20.63 -8.49
C TRP A 33 24.83 21.76 -7.53
N GLU A 34 25.51 22.92 -7.61
CA GLU A 34 25.28 24.14 -6.80
C GLU A 34 23.86 24.71 -6.94
N THR A 35 22.99 24.05 -7.70
CA THR A 35 21.60 24.42 -7.91
C THR A 35 20.73 23.80 -6.84
N GLY A 36 20.04 24.62 -6.03
CA GLY A 36 18.80 24.32 -5.30
C GLY A 36 18.81 23.19 -4.26
N LEU A 37 19.26 21.99 -4.63
CA LEU A 37 19.46 20.81 -3.80
C LEU A 37 20.42 21.06 -2.65
N ASP A 38 21.51 21.81 -2.85
CA ASP A 38 22.40 22.19 -1.74
C ASP A 38 21.69 23.04 -0.68
N LYS A 39 20.72 23.88 -1.07
CA LYS A 39 19.88 24.61 -0.10
C LYS A 39 18.93 23.67 0.64
N ILE A 40 18.33 22.70 -0.04
CA ILE A 40 17.44 21.71 0.58
C ILE A 40 18.24 20.80 1.54
N MET A 41 19.44 20.37 1.14
CA MET A 41 20.33 19.52 1.94
C MET A 41 20.97 20.28 3.10
N SER A 42 21.24 21.58 2.95
CA SER A 42 21.70 22.46 4.03
C SER A 42 20.65 22.64 5.13
N VAL A 43 19.36 22.69 4.78
CA VAL A 43 18.27 22.76 5.79
C VAL A 43 18.19 21.45 6.59
N MET A 44 18.58 20.33 5.98
CA MET A 44 18.72 19.03 6.67
C MET A 44 20.08 18.85 7.38
N GLY A 45 20.90 19.90 7.50
CA GLY A 45 22.16 19.87 8.26
C GLY A 45 23.26 19.01 7.62
N CYS A 46 23.15 18.69 6.34
CA CYS A 46 24.05 17.76 5.67
C CYS A 46 25.17 18.47 4.94
N ARG A 47 26.42 18.21 5.36
CA ARG A 47 27.59 18.46 4.50
C ARG A 47 27.70 17.33 3.46
N PRO A 48 27.94 17.64 2.17
CA PRO A 48 28.12 16.65 1.11
C PRO A 48 29.44 15.89 1.30
N THR A 49 29.43 14.98 2.27
CA THR A 49 30.56 14.12 2.64
C THR A 49 30.14 12.67 2.46
N ALA A 50 31.08 11.79 2.14
CA ALA A 50 30.80 10.35 1.99
C ALA A 50 30.14 9.75 3.26
N LEU A 51 30.53 10.23 4.44
CA LEU A 51 29.94 9.80 5.71
C LEU A 51 28.51 10.32 5.89
N GLY A 52 28.25 11.58 5.54
CA GLY A 52 26.90 12.15 5.55
C GLY A 52 25.95 11.43 4.60
N LEU A 53 26.45 10.99 3.44
CA LEU A 53 25.70 10.22 2.46
C LEU A 53 25.21 8.87 3.02
N VAL A 54 26.11 8.12 3.67
CA VAL A 54 25.77 6.83 4.27
C VAL A 54 24.76 7.03 5.41
N LEU A 55 25.01 7.96 6.32
CA LEU A 55 24.09 8.22 7.44
C LEU A 55 22.70 8.63 6.94
N ASN A 56 22.61 9.50 5.93
CA ASN A 56 21.33 9.88 5.34
C ASN A 56 20.62 8.73 4.64
N SER A 57 21.36 7.85 3.95
CA SER A 57 20.73 6.70 3.31
C SER A 57 20.12 5.73 4.32
N VAL A 58 20.80 5.52 5.45
CA VAL A 58 20.30 4.69 6.55
C VAL A 58 19.08 5.36 7.20
N TRP A 59 19.13 6.68 7.39
CA TRP A 59 17.98 7.37 7.97
C TRP A 59 16.78 7.36 7.02
N GLY A 60 17.01 7.69 5.76
CA GLY A 60 16.02 7.62 4.69
C GLY A 60 15.43 6.23 4.53
N PHE A 61 16.25 5.17 4.64
CA PHE A 61 15.78 3.79 4.70
C PHE A 61 14.76 3.59 5.80
N ALA A 62 15.08 3.99 7.04
CA ALA A 62 14.19 3.75 8.18
C ALA A 62 12.88 4.55 8.08
N TYR A 63 12.94 5.82 7.66
CA TYR A 63 11.73 6.63 7.42
C TYR A 63 10.86 6.03 6.32
N ALA A 64 11.47 5.66 5.19
CA ALA A 64 10.76 5.04 4.09
C ALA A 64 10.20 3.67 4.50
N PHE A 65 10.94 2.85 5.23
CA PHE A 65 10.48 1.55 5.72
C PHE A 65 9.21 1.69 6.57
N ILE A 66 9.22 2.60 7.55
CA ILE A 66 8.06 2.88 8.41
C ILE A 66 6.88 3.38 7.56
N PHE A 67 7.13 4.31 6.65
CA PHE A 67 6.10 4.86 5.76
C PHE A 67 5.51 3.80 4.82
N GLY A 68 6.33 2.93 4.24
CA GLY A 68 5.91 1.82 3.41
C GLY A 68 5.05 0.83 4.21
N CYS A 69 5.46 0.49 5.44
CA CYS A 69 4.66 -0.35 6.33
C CYS A 69 3.29 0.29 6.61
N ALA A 70 3.25 1.60 6.87
CA ALA A 70 2.02 2.33 7.09
C ALA A 70 1.09 2.29 5.86
N ILE A 71 1.62 2.50 4.65
CA ILE A 71 0.84 2.41 3.40
C ILE A 71 0.27 1.00 3.23
N ALA A 72 1.09 -0.05 3.37
CA ALA A 72 0.62 -1.42 3.21
C ALA A 72 -0.47 -1.78 4.24
N TRP A 73 -0.33 -1.28 5.47
CA TRP A 73 -1.35 -1.43 6.49
C TRP A 73 -2.67 -0.74 6.12
N ILE A 74 -2.62 0.53 5.68
CA ILE A 74 -3.81 1.29 5.25
C ILE A 74 -4.49 0.56 4.08
N TYR A 75 -3.72 0.14 3.08
CA TYR A 75 -4.25 -0.59 1.92
C TYR A 75 -4.98 -1.87 2.34
N ASN A 76 -4.37 -2.67 3.21
CA ASN A 76 -5.00 -3.89 3.70
C ASN A 76 -6.28 -3.62 4.49
N ARG A 77 -6.32 -2.54 5.28
CA ARG A 77 -7.50 -2.12 6.03
C ARG A 77 -8.66 -1.75 5.09
N VAL A 78 -8.41 -0.92 4.09
CA VAL A 78 -9.41 -0.53 3.08
C VAL A 78 -9.89 -1.74 2.28
N LEU A 79 -8.99 -2.68 1.98
CA LEU A 79 -9.35 -3.91 1.28
C LEU A 79 -10.26 -4.82 2.10
N ASP A 80 -10.05 -4.91 3.41
CA ASP A 80 -10.90 -5.71 4.31
C ASP A 80 -12.32 -5.09 4.44
N GLU A 81 -12.42 -3.78 4.60
CA GLU A 81 -13.70 -3.05 4.63
C GLU A 81 -14.51 -3.26 3.32
N SER A 82 -13.85 -3.16 2.16
CA SER A 82 -14.50 -3.44 0.88
C SER A 82 -15.01 -4.88 0.76
N ARG A 83 -14.33 -5.86 1.37
CA ARG A 83 -14.77 -7.26 1.37
C ARG A 83 -16.01 -7.46 2.23
N GLU A 84 -16.06 -6.84 3.41
CA GLU A 84 -17.23 -6.89 4.30
C GLU A 84 -18.47 -6.28 3.63
N ASP A 85 -18.31 -5.15 2.95
CA ASP A 85 -19.39 -4.51 2.20
C ASP A 85 -19.93 -5.39 1.06
N ILE A 86 -19.04 -6.05 0.32
CA ILE A 86 -19.43 -6.98 -0.74
C ILE A 86 -20.18 -8.18 -0.15
N GLU A 87 -19.69 -8.75 0.94
CA GLU A 87 -20.35 -9.88 1.61
C GLU A 87 -21.74 -9.49 2.14
N LYS A 88 -21.88 -8.30 2.72
CA LYS A 88 -23.15 -7.76 3.16
C LYS A 88 -24.15 -7.62 2.00
N ARG A 89 -23.72 -7.06 0.87
CA ARG A 89 -24.56 -6.95 -0.33
C ARG A 89 -24.96 -8.30 -0.89
N ILE A 90 -24.07 -9.29 -0.87
CA ILE A 90 -24.38 -10.67 -1.30
C ILE A 90 -25.45 -11.27 -0.37
N LYS A 91 -25.32 -11.12 0.95
CA LYS A 91 -26.31 -11.59 1.92
C LYS A 91 -27.68 -10.95 1.71
N GLU A 92 -27.73 -9.63 1.56
CA GLU A 92 -28.97 -8.89 1.30
C GLU A 92 -29.62 -9.33 -0.02
N THR A 93 -28.81 -9.50 -1.08
CA THR A 93 -29.29 -9.95 -2.38
C THR A 93 -29.80 -11.40 -2.32
N ALA A 94 -29.07 -12.31 -1.68
CA ALA A 94 -29.49 -13.71 -1.51
C ALA A 94 -30.80 -13.80 -0.74
N LEU A 95 -30.95 -13.01 0.33
CA LEU A 95 -32.18 -12.94 1.11
C LEU A 95 -33.35 -12.43 0.26
N SER A 96 -33.15 -11.38 -0.55
CA SER A 96 -34.20 -10.86 -1.44
C SER A 96 -34.63 -11.88 -2.50
N ILE A 97 -33.70 -12.65 -3.07
CA ILE A 97 -33.99 -13.73 -4.02
C ILE A 97 -34.81 -14.82 -3.32
N TRP A 98 -34.36 -15.30 -2.15
CA TRP A 98 -35.06 -16.33 -1.39
C TRP A 98 -36.49 -15.91 -1.01
N VAL A 99 -36.67 -14.67 -0.56
CA VAL A 99 -37.99 -14.10 -0.27
C VAL A 99 -38.85 -14.02 -1.54
N SER A 100 -38.28 -13.60 -2.67
CA SER A 100 -39.01 -13.53 -3.95
C SER A 100 -39.45 -14.90 -4.49
N LYS A 101 -38.72 -15.97 -4.16
CA LYS A 101 -39.06 -17.36 -4.53
C LYS A 101 -40.10 -18.00 -3.60
N GLY A 102 -40.59 -17.28 -2.58
CA GLY A 102 -41.57 -17.80 -1.64
C GLY A 102 -40.98 -18.64 -0.51
N ARG A 103 -39.71 -18.43 -0.16
CA ARG A 103 -38.99 -19.12 0.94
C ARG A 103 -38.90 -20.64 0.80
N PRO A 104 -38.49 -21.17 -0.36
CA PRO A 104 -38.30 -22.61 -0.52
C PRO A 104 -37.21 -23.13 0.43
N GLU A 105 -37.40 -24.32 0.98
CA GLU A 105 -36.38 -25.02 1.77
C GLU A 105 -35.28 -25.55 0.84
N ASN A 106 -34.03 -25.59 1.33
CA ASN A 106 -32.85 -26.11 0.62
C ASN A 106 -32.38 -25.37 -0.65
N THR A 107 -32.84 -24.13 -0.94
CA THR A 107 -32.32 -23.32 -2.08
C THR A 107 -31.19 -22.35 -1.70
N GLN A 108 -30.77 -22.34 -0.43
CA GLN A 108 -29.85 -21.32 0.11
C GLN A 108 -28.53 -21.20 -0.70
N ASP A 109 -27.95 -22.34 -1.11
CA ASP A 109 -26.72 -22.37 -1.89
C ASP A 109 -26.91 -21.82 -3.32
N GLU A 110 -28.06 -22.09 -3.93
CA GLU A 110 -28.39 -21.60 -5.27
C GLU A 110 -28.66 -20.08 -5.25
N ASP A 111 -29.43 -19.63 -4.26
CA ASP A 111 -29.75 -18.21 -4.05
C ASP A 111 -28.47 -17.41 -3.73
N TRP A 112 -27.54 -18.00 -2.97
CA TRP A 112 -26.23 -17.43 -2.71
C TRP A 112 -25.38 -17.29 -3.97
N ARG A 113 -25.30 -18.33 -4.81
CA ARG A 113 -24.57 -18.28 -6.10
C ARG A 113 -25.20 -17.28 -7.06
N GLU A 114 -26.52 -17.18 -7.09
CA GLU A 114 -27.25 -16.19 -7.89
C GLU A 114 -26.95 -14.76 -7.42
N ALA A 115 -26.98 -14.52 -6.11
CA ALA A 115 -26.60 -13.24 -5.51
C ALA A 115 -25.14 -12.87 -5.80
N GLN A 116 -24.22 -13.82 -5.71
CA GLN A 116 -22.81 -13.60 -6.06
C GLN A 116 -22.63 -13.15 -7.51
N ARG A 117 -23.35 -13.77 -8.47
CA ARG A 117 -23.32 -13.36 -9.88
C ARG A 117 -23.82 -11.92 -10.06
N ARG A 118 -24.98 -11.58 -9.46
CA ARG A 118 -25.57 -10.24 -9.54
C ARG A 118 -24.69 -9.14 -8.94
N VAL A 119 -24.10 -9.39 -7.76
CA VAL A 119 -23.28 -8.39 -7.07
C VAL A 119 -21.90 -8.22 -7.73
N ARG A 120 -21.31 -9.30 -8.26
CA ARG A 120 -19.98 -9.26 -8.89
C ARG A 120 -20.00 -8.96 -10.39
N GLY A 121 -21.17 -8.97 -11.03
CA GLY A 121 -21.33 -8.63 -12.45
C GLY A 121 -20.81 -9.69 -13.43
N PHE A 122 -20.86 -10.97 -13.03
CA PHE A 122 -20.53 -12.12 -13.89
C PHE A 122 -21.78 -12.82 -14.41
#